data_AF-A0A962VXF7-F1
#
_entry.id   AF-A0A962VXF7-F1
#
_cell.length_a   1.000
_cell.length_b   1.000
_cell.length_c   1.000
_cell.angle_alpha   90.00
_cell.angle_beta   90.00
_cell.angle_gamma   90.00
#
_symmetry.space_group_name_H-M   'P 1'
#
loop_
_entity.id
_entity.type
_entity.pdbx_description
1 polymer ?
#
loop_
_entity_poly.entity_id
_entity_poly.type
_entity_poly.pdbx_seq_one_letter_code
_entity_poly.pdbx_strand_id
1 'polypeptide(L)'
;ARLGAERPLHVIEGPLMAGMSVVGDLFGSGKMFLPQVVKSARVMKKAVAYLIPYIEAEQAEGERRSNGRIVLATVKGDVHDIG
;
A
#
# COMPACT_ATOMS: atom_id res chain seq x y z
N ALA A 1 -2.51 -14.96 -2.84
CA ALA A 1 -2.39 -13.95 -1.78
C ALA A 1 -3.75 -13.55 -1.23
N ARG A 2 -4.56 -12.72 -1.92
CA ARG A 2 -5.87 -12.24 -1.40
C ARG A 2 -6.78 -13.34 -0.82
N LEU A 3 -7.02 -14.42 -1.56
CA LEU A 3 -7.90 -15.53 -1.12
C LEU A 3 -7.37 -16.31 0.09
N GLY A 4 -6.09 -16.19 0.42
CA GLY A 4 -5.47 -16.84 1.57
C GLY A 4 -5.21 -15.91 2.74
N ALA A 5 -5.67 -14.66 2.68
CA ALA A 5 -5.57 -13.69 3.76
C ALA A 5 -6.95 -13.50 4.40
N GLU A 6 -7.01 -13.42 5.73
CA GLU A 6 -8.27 -13.21 6.46
C GLU A 6 -8.96 -11.90 6.06
N ARG A 7 -8.17 -10.85 5.81
CA ARG A 7 -8.64 -9.53 5.37
C ARG A 7 -7.82 -9.08 4.18
N PRO A 8 -8.41 -8.42 3.16
CA PRO A 8 -7.67 -7.85 2.05
C PRO A 8 -6.58 -6.88 2.51
N LEU A 9 -6.79 -6.16 3.63
CA LEU A 9 -5.79 -5.26 4.22
C LEU A 9 -4.51 -6.00 4.63
N HIS A 10 -4.60 -7.23 5.12
CA HIS A 10 -3.41 -8.03 5.50
C HIS A 10 -2.49 -8.33 4.30
N VAL A 11 -3.02 -8.30 3.07
CA VAL A 11 -2.19 -8.43 1.86
C VAL A 11 -1.32 -7.18 1.67
N ILE A 12 -1.84 -6.00 2.00
CA ILE A 12 -1.09 -4.73 1.93
C ILE A 12 -0.02 -4.74 3.01
N GLU A 13 -0.42 -4.90 4.27
CA GLU A 13 0.47 -4.79 5.44
C GLU A 13 1.48 -5.94 5.54
N GLY A 14 1.19 -7.10 4.94
CA GLY A 14 2.08 -8.25 4.93
C GLY A 14 2.98 -8.29 3.69
N PRO A 15 2.64 -9.09 2.66
CA PRO A 15 3.54 -9.38 1.55
C PRO A 15 3.92 -8.15 0.71
N LEU A 16 3.02 -7.18 0.54
CA LEU A 16 3.31 -5.96 -0.23
C LEU A 16 4.32 -5.07 0.50
N MET A 17 4.09 -4.79 1.79
CA MET A 17 5.04 -4.03 2.61
C MET A 17 6.38 -4.75 2.76
N ALA A 18 6.39 -6.06 2.97
CA ALA A 18 7.61 -6.85 3.02
C ALA A 18 8.42 -6.74 1.71
N GLY A 19 7.75 -6.76 0.55
CA GLY A 19 8.39 -6.51 -0.74
C GLY A 19 9.00 -5.11 -0.86
N MET A 20 8.30 -4.09 -0.35
CA MET A 20 8.81 -2.71 -0.34
C MET A 20 9.99 -2.51 0.61
N SER A 21 10.04 -3.22 1.74
CA SER A 21 11.24 -3.23 2.62
C SER A 21 12.46 -3.77 1.88
N VAL A 22 12.33 -4.87 1.14
CA VAL A 22 13.43 -5.43 0.34
C VAL A 22 13.89 -4.45 -0.75
N VAL A 23 12.95 -3.76 -1.42
CA VAL A 23 13.28 -2.72 -2.39
C VAL A 23 14.08 -1.58 -1.73
N GLY A 24 13.69 -1.18 -0.52
CA GLY A 24 14.39 -0.19 0.29
C GLY A 24 15.82 -0.62 0.62
N ASP A 25 16.00 -1.84 1.11
CA ASP A 25 17.32 -2.39 1.45
C ASP A 25 18.24 -2.50 0.23
N LEU A 26 17.71 -2.93 -0.91
CA LEU A 26 18.47 -3.03 -2.16
C LEU A 26 18.85 -1.65 -2.70
N PHE A 27 17.97 -0.65 -2.58
CA PHE A 27 18.28 0.72 -2.98
C PHE A 27 19.33 1.34 -2.05
N GLY A 28 19.16 1.20 -0.73
CA GLY A 28 20.08 1.71 0.29
C GLY A 28 21.48 1.08 0.22
N SER A 29 21.58 -0.17 -0.22
CA SER A 29 22.85 -0.87 -0.45
C SER A 29 23.43 -0.69 -1.86
N GLY A 30 22.82 0.14 -2.71
CA GLY A 30 23.29 0.41 -4.08
C GLY A 30 23.12 -0.75 -5.06
N LYS A 31 22.31 -1.77 -4.70
CA LYS A 31 22.01 -2.95 -5.52
C LYS A 31 20.77 -2.77 -6.39
N MET A 32 20.02 -1.71 -6.19
CA MET A 32 18.88 -1.31 -7.01
C MET A 32 18.94 0.20 -7.30
N PHE A 33 18.55 0.59 -8.51
CA PHE A 33 18.56 1.98 -8.97
C PHE A 33 17.18 2.61 -8.97
N LEU A 34 17.13 3.95 -8.97
CA LEU A 34 15.88 4.71 -8.93
C LEU A 34 14.83 4.27 -9.99
N PRO A 35 15.18 3.99 -11.26
CA PRO A 35 14.19 3.51 -12.23
C PRO A 35 13.54 2.16 -11.84
N GLN A 36 14.28 1.29 -11.14
CA GLN A 36 13.78 0.00 -10.66
C GLN A 36 12.89 0.19 -9.42
N VAL A 37 13.24 1.12 -8.53
CA VAL A 37 12.41 1.49 -7.37
C VAL A 37 11.07 2.05 -7.84
N VAL A 38 11.06 2.99 -8.78
CA VAL A 38 9.84 3.58 -9.36
C VAL A 38 8.99 2.51 -10.07
N LYS A 39 9.63 1.56 -10.76
CA LYS A 39 8.92 0.44 -11.39
C LYS A 39 8.23 -0.45 -10.35
N SER A 40 8.88 -0.71 -9.21
CA SER A 40 8.33 -1.49 -8.10
C SER A 40 7.19 -0.76 -7.41
N ALA A 41 7.33 0.55 -7.17
CA ALA A 41 6.28 1.41 -6.63
C ALA A 41 5.01 1.40 -7.51
N ARG A 42 5.16 1.36 -8.83
CA ARG A 42 4.02 1.24 -9.75
C ARG A 42 3.27 -0.10 -9.60
N VAL A 43 3.99 -1.19 -9.31
CA VAL A 43 3.35 -2.50 -9.02
C VAL A 43 2.60 -2.43 -7.70
N MET A 44 3.20 -1.84 -6.66
CA MET A 44 2.57 -1.59 -5.36
C MET A 44 1.24 -0.84 -5.53
N LYS A 45 1.25 0.31 -6.22
CA LYS A 45 0.03 1.11 -6.46
C LYS A 45 -1.06 0.34 -7.21
N LYS A 46 -0.70 -0.47 -8.21
CA LYS A 46 -1.65 -1.33 -8.93
C LYS A 46 -2.25 -2.42 -8.04
N ALA A 47 -1.43 -3.04 -7.19
CA ALA A 47 -1.88 -4.09 -6.29
C ALA A 47 -2.85 -3.53 -5.23
N VAL A 48 -2.54 -2.36 -4.64
CA VAL A 48 -3.45 -1.66 -3.72
C VAL A 48 -4.76 -1.31 -4.44
N ALA A 49 -4.69 -0.72 -5.65
CA ALA A 49 -5.89 -0.38 -6.42
C ALA A 49 -6.81 -1.59 -6.70
N TYR A 50 -6.22 -2.78 -6.91
CA TYR A 50 -6.99 -4.01 -7.05
C TYR A 50 -7.67 -4.45 -5.74
N LEU A 51 -7.11 -4.13 -4.57
CA LEU A 51 -7.63 -4.53 -3.26
C LEU A 51 -8.72 -3.58 -2.74
N ILE A 52 -8.73 -2.31 -3.15
CA ILE A 52 -9.71 -1.29 -2.71
C ILE A 52 -11.16 -1.80 -2.73
N PRO A 53 -11.70 -2.38 -3.82
CA PRO A 53 -13.10 -2.80 -3.85
C PRO A 53 -13.44 -3.88 -2.81
N TYR A 54 -12.49 -4.73 -2.45
CA TYR A 54 -12.69 -5.78 -1.46
C TYR A 54 -12.65 -5.22 -0.04
N ILE A 55 -11.81 -4.21 0.22
CA ILE A 55 -11.76 -3.49 1.50
C ILE A 55 -13.07 -2.72 1.71
N GLU A 56 -13.55 -2.04 0.68
CA GLU A 56 -14.80 -1.28 0.72
C GLU A 56 -16.01 -2.18 0.93
N ALA A 57 -16.03 -3.37 0.32
CA ALA A 57 -17.08 -4.37 0.50
C ALA A 57 -17.11 -4.91 1.94
N GLU A 58 -15.95 -5.25 2.52
CA GLU A 58 -15.84 -5.68 3.92
C GLU A 58 -16.32 -4.59 4.89
N GLN A 59 -16.03 -3.32 4.61
CA GLN A 59 -16.50 -2.19 5.40
C GLN A 59 -18.01 -1.91 5.23
N ALA A 60 -18.61 -2.33 4.11
CA ALA A 60 -20.05 -2.15 3.86
C ALA A 60 -20.91 -3.14 4.67
N GLU A 61 -20.34 -4.30 5.05
CA GLU A 61 -21.00 -5.29 5.91
C GLU A 61 -21.07 -4.83 7.38
N GLY A 62 -20.27 -3.84 7.79
CA GLY A 62 -20.34 -3.20 9.10
C GLY A 62 -21.23 -1.95 9.13
N GLU A 63 -21.78 -1.59 10.30
CA GLU A 63 -22.47 -0.30 10.47
C GLU A 63 -21.50 0.86 10.18
N ARG A 64 -21.66 1.53 9.03
CA ARG A 64 -20.93 2.76 8.70
C ARG A 64 -21.42 3.91 9.58
N ARG A 65 -20.86 4.02 10.79
CA ARG A 65 -20.95 5.24 11.61
C ARG A 65 -19.82 6.17 11.19
N SER A 66 -20.16 7.41 10.84
CA SER A 66 -19.17 8.44 10.54
C SER A 66 -18.41 8.81 11.82
N ASN A 67 -17.10 8.59 11.83
CA ASN A 67 -16.21 9.00 12.93
C ASN A 67 -15.74 10.47 12.78
N GLY A 68 -16.30 11.23 11.82
CA GLY A 68 -15.87 12.60 11.49
C GLY A 68 -15.15 12.70 10.14
N ARG A 69 -14.60 13.88 9.82
CA ARG A 69 -13.83 14.14 8.59
C ARG A 69 -12.36 14.40 8.93
N ILE A 70 -11.45 13.81 8.16
CA ILE A 70 -10.00 13.96 8.31
C ILE A 70 -9.43 14.53 7.01
N VAL A 71 -8.48 15.47 7.11
CA VAL A 71 -7.65 15.92 6.00
C VAL A 71 -6.29 15.24 6.14
N LEU A 72 -5.92 14.43 5.15
CA LEU A 72 -4.61 13.79 5.03
C LEU A 72 -3.85 14.38 3.84
N ALA A 73 -2.57 14.70 4.03
CA ALA A 73 -1.71 15.24 2.99
C ALA A 73 -0.24 14.90 3.27
N THR A 74 0.55 14.73 2.20
CA THR A 74 2.01 14.63 2.27
C THR A 74 2.63 16.01 2.47
N VAL A 75 3.68 16.10 3.29
CA VAL A 75 4.35 17.38 3.62
C VAL A 75 5.08 17.99 2.42
N LYS A 76 5.33 19.31 2.46
CA LYS A 76 6.04 20.01 1.38
C LYS A 76 7.43 19.39 1.15
N GLY A 77 7.70 19.00 -0.10
CA GLY A 77 8.98 18.43 -0.52
C GLY A 77 9.07 16.91 -0.39
N ASP A 78 8.05 16.26 0.18
CA ASP A 78 7.94 14.81 0.21
C ASP A 78 7.03 14.32 -0.92
N VAL A 79 7.38 13.17 -1.50
CA VAL A 79 6.70 12.54 -2.65
C VAL A 79 6.20 11.13 -2.32
N HIS A 80 6.44 10.64 -1.11
CA HIS A 80 5.96 9.34 -0.67
C HIS A 80 4.47 9.45 -0.27
N ASP A 81 3.60 8.76 -1.01
CA ASP A 81 2.13 8.87 -0.92
C ASP A 81 1.41 7.52 -0.81
N ILE A 82 2.15 6.43 -0.63
CA ILE A 82 1.61 5.05 -0.64
C ILE A 82 1.09 4.62 0.75
N GLY A 83 1.69 5.16 1.81
CA GLY A 83 1.36 4.84 3.20
C GLY A 83 0.13 5.57 3.73
#